data_AF-A0A379K5X5-F1
#
_entry.id   AF-A0A379K5X5-F1
#
_cell.length_a   1.000
_cell.length_b   1.000
_cell.length_c   1.000
_cell.angle_alpha   90.00
_cell.angle_beta   90.00
_cell.angle_gamma   90.00
#
_symmetry.space_group_name_H-M   'P 1'
#
loop_
_entity.id
_entity.type
_entity.pdbx_description
1 polymer ?
#
loop_
_entity_poly.entity_id
_entity_poly.type
_entity_poly.pdbx_seq_one_letter_code
_entity_poly.pdbx_strand_id
1 'polypeptide(L)'
;MAQLNIAWVRASLESAEMADFVANLERINALAEGSPGYVWRLQDEAGDTTAIRPFGDEVWVNMSLWQDVQGTSKNYLRCHRSVKNRLERQPGQMLIYTA
;
A
#
# COMPACT_ATOMS: atom_id res chain seq x y z
N MET A 1 -7.17 -0.82 -15.22
CA MET A 1 -5.89 -1.45 -14.80
C MET A 1 -5.93 -1.70 -13.30
N ALA A 2 -5.43 -2.83 -12.82
CA ALA A 2 -5.37 -3.17 -11.40
C ALA A 2 -3.91 -3.25 -10.94
N GLN A 3 -3.58 -2.60 -9.82
CA GLN A 3 -2.28 -2.70 -9.16
C GLN A 3 -2.48 -3.51 -7.88
N LEU A 4 -1.85 -4.68 -7.79
CA LEU A 4 -1.92 -5.54 -6.62
C LEU A 4 -0.56 -5.56 -5.90
N ASN A 5 -0.59 -5.31 -4.60
CA ASN A 5 0.57 -5.45 -3.72
C ASN A 5 0.31 -6.56 -2.71
N ILE A 6 1.21 -7.55 -2.66
CA ILE A 6 1.21 -8.62 -1.65
C ILE A 6 2.50 -8.53 -0.88
N ALA A 7 2.42 -8.63 0.44
CA ALA A 7 3.61 -8.64 1.25
C ALA A 7 3.54 -9.52 2.50
N TRP A 8 4.68 -10.09 2.83
CA TRP A 8 4.90 -10.75 4.12
C TRP A 8 5.26 -9.71 5.16
N VAL A 9 4.49 -9.63 6.24
CA VAL A 9 4.74 -8.72 7.35
C VAL A 9 5.51 -9.46 8.43
N ARG A 10 6.64 -8.87 8.81
CA ARG A 10 7.61 -9.49 9.73
C ARG A 10 7.68 -8.80 11.09
N ALA A 11 6.97 -7.68 11.26
CA ALA A 11 6.84 -6.93 12.51
C ALA A 11 5.38 -6.50 12.75
N SER A 12 4.98 -6.40 14.02
CA SER A 12 3.64 -5.89 14.38
C SER A 12 3.43 -4.47 13.87
N LEU A 13 2.17 -4.11 13.55
CA LEU A 13 1.81 -2.75 13.18
C LEU A 13 2.10 -1.71 14.25
N GLU A 14 2.02 -2.12 15.51
CA GLU A 14 2.27 -1.27 16.67
C GLU A 14 3.77 -1.14 16.98
N SER A 15 4.62 -1.84 16.24
CA SER A 15 6.07 -1.75 16.44
C SER A 15 6.61 -0.39 16.00
N ALA A 16 7.66 0.07 16.70
CA ALA A 16 8.38 1.30 16.34
C ALA A 16 8.93 1.26 14.91
N GLU A 17 9.26 0.07 14.42
CA GLU A 17 9.71 -0.22 13.07
C GLU A 17 8.66 0.08 11.99
N MET A 18 7.38 -0.18 12.28
CA MET A 18 6.26 0.05 11.35
C MET A 18 5.67 1.47 11.44
N ALA A 19 6.05 2.26 12.45
CA ALA A 19 5.43 3.55 12.74
C ALA A 19 5.50 4.54 11.56
N ASP A 20 6.67 4.69 10.91
CA ASP A 20 6.80 5.59 9.74
C ASP A 20 5.93 5.13 8.57
N PHE A 21 5.82 3.81 8.36
CA PHE A 21 4.98 3.27 7.32
C PHE A 21 3.49 3.53 7.59
N VAL A 22 3.01 3.23 8.79
CA VAL A 22 1.62 3.48 9.22
C VAL A 22 1.27 4.96 9.08
N ALA A 23 2.17 5.85 9.52
CA ALA A 23 2.00 7.30 9.41
C ALA A 23 1.89 7.80 7.96
N ASN A 24 2.36 7.03 6.97
CA ASN A 24 2.29 7.39 5.55
C ASN A 24 1.08 6.80 4.80
N LEU A 25 0.31 5.89 5.42
CA LEU A 25 -0.80 5.19 4.75
C LEU A 25 -1.87 6.16 4.25
N GLU A 26 -2.40 6.98 5.16
CA GLU A 26 -3.45 7.96 4.85
C GLU A 26 -3.00 8.91 3.73
N ARG A 27 -1.76 9.42 3.82
CA ARG A 27 -1.19 10.33 2.82
C ARG A 27 -1.10 9.69 1.44
N ILE A 28 -0.70 8.41 1.35
CA ILE A 28 -0.64 7.71 0.06
C ILE A 28 -2.04 7.45 -0.49
N ASN A 29 -2.98 7.05 0.36
CA ASN A 29 -4.36 6.79 -0.04
C ASN A 29 -5.01 8.07 -0.59
N ALA A 30 -4.88 9.20 0.11
CA ALA A 30 -5.39 10.48 -0.34
C ALA A 30 -4.75 10.94 -1.66
N LEU A 31 -3.44 10.70 -1.84
CA LEU A 31 -2.76 10.99 -3.11
C LEU A 31 -3.29 10.14 -4.26
N ALA A 32 -3.61 8.87 -4.02
CA ALA A 32 -4.22 8.00 -5.02
C ALA A 32 -5.62 8.50 -5.37
N GLU A 33 -6.47 8.73 -4.35
CA GLU A 33 -7.86 9.15 -4.50
C GLU A 33 -8.02 10.51 -5.21
N GLY A 34 -7.08 11.43 -4.98
CA GLY A 34 -7.05 12.73 -5.67
C GLY A 34 -6.38 12.71 -7.05
N SER A 35 -5.88 11.56 -7.51
CA SER A 35 -5.16 11.48 -8.79
C SER A 35 -6.12 11.28 -9.98
N PRO A 36 -5.89 11.97 -11.12
CA PRO A 36 -6.63 11.69 -12.35
C PRO A 36 -6.53 10.22 -12.72
N GLY A 37 -7.66 9.60 -13.11
CA GLY A 37 -7.70 8.19 -13.50
C GLY A 37 -7.78 7.18 -12.35
N TYR A 38 -7.77 7.63 -11.08
CA TYR A 38 -8.11 6.74 -9.96
C TYR A 38 -9.57 6.30 -10.03
N VAL A 39 -9.82 5.02 -9.73
CA VAL A 39 -11.16 4.45 -9.73
C VAL A 39 -11.54 3.96 -8.33
N TRP A 40 -10.66 3.22 -7.67
CA TRP A 40 -10.97 2.56 -6.40
C TRP A 40 -9.72 1.99 -5.72
N ARG A 41 -9.80 1.69 -4.41
CA ARG A 41 -8.80 0.88 -3.68
C ARG A 41 -9.47 -0.08 -2.70
N LEU A 42 -8.75 -1.15 -2.36
CA LEU A 42 -9.15 -2.11 -1.34
C LEU A 42 -9.18 -1.44 0.03
N GLN A 43 -10.36 -1.47 0.64
CA GLN A 43 -10.63 -0.93 1.96
C GLN A 43 -11.88 -1.58 2.55
N ASP A 44 -11.97 -1.62 3.87
CA ASP A 44 -13.19 -1.94 4.60
C ASP A 44 -14.14 -0.72 4.65
N GLU A 45 -15.24 -0.86 5.39
CA GLU A 45 -16.23 0.21 5.57
C GLU A 45 -15.68 1.43 6.31
N ALA A 46 -14.61 1.26 7.10
CA ALA A 46 -13.91 2.34 7.80
C ALA A 46 -12.80 3.00 6.93
N GLY A 47 -12.57 2.49 5.71
CA GLY A 47 -11.53 2.99 4.81
C GLY A 47 -10.14 2.38 5.05
N ASP A 48 -10.04 1.37 5.91
CA ASP A 48 -8.78 0.71 6.27
C ASP A 48 -8.59 -0.61 5.50
N THR A 49 -7.33 -0.94 5.19
CA THR A 49 -6.94 -2.20 4.57
C THR A 49 -6.25 -3.13 5.59
N THR A 50 -5.93 -2.64 6.80
CA THR A 50 -5.21 -3.45 7.79
C THR A 50 -6.05 -4.54 8.47
N ALA A 51 -7.37 -4.52 8.36
CA ALA A 51 -8.18 -5.66 8.82
C ALA A 51 -8.30 -6.78 7.77
N ILE A 52 -7.94 -6.51 6.51
CA ILE A 52 -8.17 -7.43 5.39
C ILE A 52 -6.96 -8.38 5.26
N ARG A 53 -7.14 -9.64 5.68
CA ARG A 53 -6.09 -10.69 5.77
C ARG A 53 -6.49 -11.99 5.07
N PRO A 54 -6.63 -11.99 3.73
CA PRO A 54 -7.15 -13.15 2.99
C PRO A 54 -6.21 -14.37 3.00
N PHE A 55 -4.94 -14.19 3.38
CA PHE A 55 -3.93 -15.26 3.42
C PHE A 55 -3.33 -15.46 4.83
N GLY A 56 -4.05 -15.02 5.88
CA GLY A 56 -3.60 -15.06 7.28
C GLY A 56 -2.88 -13.79 7.74
N ASP A 57 -2.57 -13.73 9.03
CA ASP A 57 -2.09 -12.51 9.70
C ASP A 57 -0.70 -12.06 9.25
N GLU A 58 0.10 -12.98 8.72
CA GLU A 58 1.47 -12.72 8.23
C GLU A 58 1.48 -12.09 6.83
N VAL A 59 0.34 -12.04 6.13
CA VAL A 59 0.26 -11.59 4.74
C VAL A 59 -0.68 -10.40 4.61
N TRP A 60 -0.13 -9.35 4.02
CA TRP A 60 -0.84 -8.13 3.72
C TRP A 60 -1.11 -8.00 2.23
N VAL A 61 -2.31 -7.53 1.92
CA VAL A 61 -2.75 -7.29 0.56
C VAL A 61 -3.28 -5.87 0.46
N ASN A 62 -2.85 -5.14 -0.55
CA ASN A 62 -3.46 -3.88 -0.94
C ASN A 62 -3.66 -3.87 -2.46
N MET A 63 -4.77 -3.32 -2.93
CA MET A 63 -5.10 -3.27 -4.33
C MET A 63 -5.68 -1.91 -4.69
N SER A 64 -5.35 -1.39 -5.87
CA SER A 64 -6.00 -0.20 -6.44
C SER A 64 -6.37 -0.41 -7.89
N LEU A 65 -7.45 0.25 -8.32
CA LEU A 65 -7.96 0.27 -9.68
C LEU A 65 -7.81 1.66 -10.26
N TRP A 66 -7.36 1.67 -11.52
CA TRP A 66 -7.11 2.85 -12.32
C TRP A 66 -7.79 2.68 -13.68
N GLN A 67 -8.19 3.77 -14.32
CA GLN A 67 -8.84 3.73 -15.64
C GLN A 67 -7.96 3.00 -16.66
N ASP A 68 -6.68 3.38 -16.71
CA ASP A 68 -5.66 2.74 -17.52
C ASP A 68 -4.26 2.95 -16.91
N VAL A 69 -3.22 2.43 -17.56
CA VAL A 69 -1.83 2.58 -17.08
C VAL A 69 -1.37 4.05 -17.09
N GLN A 70 -1.79 4.84 -18.09
CA GLN A 70 -1.46 6.27 -18.19
C GLN A 70 -2.17 7.10 -17.12
N GLY A 71 -3.32 6.62 -16.65
CA GLY A 71 -4.07 7.15 -15.51
C GLY A 71 -3.36 6.97 -14.18
N THR A 72 -2.25 6.23 -14.10
CA THR A 72 -1.51 6.13 -12.84
C THR A 72 -0.66 7.38 -12.64
N SER A 73 -1.02 8.21 -11.66
CA SER A 73 -0.34 9.47 -11.40
C SER A 73 1.16 9.29 -11.10
N LYS A 74 2.00 10.06 -11.80
CA LYS A 74 3.46 10.07 -11.57
C LYS A 74 3.82 10.42 -10.12
N ASN A 75 3.05 11.31 -9.50
CA ASN A 75 3.25 11.71 -8.11
C ASN A 75 2.89 10.58 -7.14
N TYR A 76 1.77 9.90 -7.38
CA TYR A 76 1.40 8.68 -6.64
C TYR A 76 2.48 7.61 -6.78
N LEU A 77 2.90 7.28 -8.00
CA LEU A 77 3.92 6.24 -8.24
C LEU A 77 5.26 6.56 -7.58
N ARG A 78 5.70 7.83 -7.60
CA ARG A 78 6.92 8.27 -6.92
C ARG A 78 6.81 8.09 -5.41
N CYS A 79 5.69 8.51 -4.83
CA CYS A 79 5.43 8.39 -3.41
C CYS A 79 5.32 6.93 -2.96
N HIS A 80 4.52 6.14 -3.67
CA HIS A 80 4.33 4.70 -3.44
C HIS A 80 5.66 3.96 -3.47
N ARG A 81 6.48 4.21 -4.50
CA ARG A 81 7.83 3.62 -4.62
C ARG A 81 8.76 4.04 -3.49
N SER A 82 8.69 5.30 -3.04
CA SER A 82 9.50 5.76 -1.90
C SER A 82 9.17 5.02 -0.61
N VAL A 83 7.89 4.76 -0.35
CA VAL A 83 7.45 4.03 0.84
C VAL A 83 7.80 2.55 0.73
N LYS A 84 7.55 1.93 -0.43
CA LYS A 84 7.99 0.55 -0.72
C LYS A 84 9.50 0.36 -0.50
N ASN A 85 10.32 1.24 -1.08
CA ASN A 85 11.78 1.15 -0.96
C ASN A 85 12.28 1.31 0.48
N ARG A 86 11.57 2.07 1.33
CA ARG A 86 11.93 2.20 2.75
C ARG A 86 11.69 0.89 3.50
N LEU A 87 10.55 0.25 3.24
CA LEU A 87 10.19 -1.04 3.84
C LEU A 87 11.11 -2.17 3.40
N GLU A 88 11.50 -2.22 2.13
CA GLU A 88 12.39 -3.28 1.61
C GLU A 88 13.84 -3.13 2.09
N ARG A 89 14.29 -1.90 2.38
CA ARG A 89 15.65 -1.62 2.85
C ARG A 89 15.87 -1.93 4.32
N GLN A 90 14.81 -2.00 5.12
CA GLN A 90 14.90 -2.40 6.51
C GLN A 90 14.77 -3.92 6.58
N PRO A 91 15.87 -4.66 6.82
CA PRO A 91 15.82 -6.11 6.86
C PRO A 91 14.85 -6.56 7.94
N GLY A 92 13.82 -7.32 7.56
CA GLY A 92 12.87 -7.86 8.53
C GLY A 92 11.56 -7.10 8.69
N GLN A 93 11.17 -6.22 7.76
CA GLN A 93 9.84 -5.56 7.83
C GLN A 93 8.83 -6.11 6.83
N MET A 94 9.10 -6.01 5.52
CA MET A 94 8.11 -6.33 4.50
C MET A 94 8.74 -6.68 3.14
N LEU A 95 8.27 -7.76 2.48
CA LEU A 95 8.70 -8.14 1.13
C LEU A 95 7.54 -7.91 0.15
N ILE A 96 7.63 -6.92 -0.75
CA ILE A 96 6.48 -6.45 -1.54
C ILE A 96 6.56 -6.88 -3.01
N TYR A 97 5.61 -7.71 -3.43
CA TYR A 97 5.39 -8.04 -4.84
C TYR A 97 4.31 -7.11 -5.41
N THR A 98 4.62 -6.45 -6.52
CA THR A 98 3.68 -5.57 -7.23
C THR A 98 3.43 -6.17 -8.61
N ALA A 99 2.17 -6.45 -8.94
CA ALA A 99 1.71 -6.91 -10.25
C ALA A 99 0.71 -5.92 -10.86
#